data_AF-A0A368JJD0-F1
#
_entry.id   AF-A0A368JJD0-F1
#
_cell.length_a   1.000
_cell.length_b   1.000
_cell.length_c   1.000
_cell.angle_alpha   90.00
_cell.angle_beta   90.00
_cell.angle_gamma   90.00
#
_symmetry.space_group_name_H-M   'P 1'
#
loop_
_entity.id
_entity.type
_entity.pdbx_description
1 polymer ?
#
loop_
_entity_poly.entity_id
_entity_poly.type
_entity_poly.pdbx_seq_one_letter_code
_entity_poly.pdbx_strand_id
1 'polypeptide(L)'
;MGKETGAPFAGASHLPTMNRSLRLFIFLCLIGQVVIFSCKEQVDPAPVFSVRVVAPGTTVTVGQPLSLTAILNDAAGNLLTGRVITWTVDNPALATVDQTGLVKTIAPGTVRITATSEGKSNFLVLTISKIPVASVSLPSDSLALNVGSETQLKPAIKDANGVVVTDRVVTWTSSDSTKVRVSSTGRLTALAGVSAYVTITASCEGKTATVVAVVNTPEAIVSTLPAKPLVLPQATTATMLLELRSVYGFSGPTTLVFKNVPAGITVEPFANPVVVPKDGVAKVMVSVSASTASLGETSFSITTKTGSQERAFTQNLNIVTYKHRVRLVYLVPADRVVNPTAVKGMERAIRHLQIWYQQQLSGFQTFSISYPVVEVIKTAHPASWYATTPIGDSQQWWFWYNAANEGMALTDGRYDDPETVWVYYIDADPAEGQGGGAAAGSVVVLSGYDVRGVSGGRGYYENESIGRYVGGLGHEIGHAFGLPHPAGCESPGVPCDHTALMWTGYITYPDTHLTFWDIRNVSRSPYFYLLTRTVSPENFDCTDLNASSPKGRVAAKGAPNLSVSPASKAGSLTPCLPAPVNYLIKN
;
A
#
# COMPACT_ATOMS: atom_id res chain seq x y z
N MET A 1 6.95 -58.57 41.16
CA MET A 1 7.95 -59.52 40.64
C MET A 1 9.25 -59.25 41.39
N GLY A 2 9.95 -60.22 41.99
CA GLY A 2 9.57 -61.61 42.26
C GLY A 2 10.75 -62.44 42.80
N LYS A 3 10.46 -63.30 43.79
CA LYS A 3 11.36 -64.25 44.49
C LYS A 3 12.45 -63.59 45.37
N GLU A 4 12.76 -64.01 46.61
CA GLU A 4 12.79 -65.35 47.28
C GLU A 4 13.97 -66.23 46.81
N THR A 5 14.66 -67.02 47.65
CA THR A 5 14.51 -67.37 49.09
C THR A 5 15.89 -67.81 49.64
N GLY A 6 16.10 -67.89 50.98
CA GLY A 6 17.40 -68.40 51.50
C GLY A 6 17.66 -68.33 53.02
N ALA A 7 16.87 -69.04 53.82
CA ALA A 7 17.17 -69.44 55.21
C ALA A 7 16.82 -70.95 55.37
N PRO A 8 16.90 -71.65 56.53
CA PRO A 8 17.32 -71.26 57.90
C PRO A 8 18.12 -72.33 58.71
N PHE A 9 18.34 -72.09 60.02
CA PHE A 9 18.43 -73.08 61.15
C PHE A 9 19.58 -74.14 61.19
N ALA A 10 19.96 -74.77 62.33
CA ALA A 10 19.70 -74.58 63.79
C ALA A 10 20.75 -75.35 64.67
N GLY A 11 20.73 -75.13 66.00
CA GLY A 11 21.49 -75.88 67.03
C GLY A 11 22.59 -75.02 67.69
N ALA A 12 22.65 -74.75 69.01
CA ALA A 12 22.53 -75.59 70.23
C ALA A 12 23.72 -76.56 70.42
N SER A 13 24.35 -76.70 71.59
CA SER A 13 24.28 -75.97 72.88
C SER A 13 25.36 -76.50 73.85
N HIS A 14 25.95 -75.68 74.74
CA HIS A 14 26.18 -76.01 76.18
C HIS A 14 27.03 -74.95 76.94
N LEU A 15 26.73 -74.81 78.24
CA LEU A 15 27.48 -74.11 79.30
C LEU A 15 28.33 -75.14 80.09
N PRO A 16 29.40 -74.77 80.84
CA PRO A 16 29.20 -74.39 82.26
C PRO A 16 30.24 -73.41 82.92
N THR A 17 29.78 -72.70 83.97
CA THR A 17 30.45 -72.34 85.28
C THR A 17 31.95 -71.98 85.36
N MET A 18 32.49 -71.04 86.16
CA MET A 18 32.03 -70.09 87.22
C MET A 18 33.18 -69.05 87.50
N ASN A 19 33.33 -68.20 88.55
CA ASN A 19 32.73 -68.06 89.89
C ASN A 19 32.84 -66.61 90.49
N ARG A 20 32.35 -66.48 91.74
CA ARG A 20 32.50 -65.48 92.84
C ARG A 20 33.94 -65.05 93.19
N SER A 21 34.27 -63.98 93.95
CA SER A 21 33.56 -62.88 94.68
C SER A 21 34.59 -61.74 94.94
N LEU A 22 34.31 -60.42 94.91
CA LEU A 22 33.54 -59.54 95.82
C LEU A 22 34.17 -59.25 97.23
N ARG A 23 34.42 -57.95 97.53
CA ARG A 23 34.83 -57.32 98.84
C ARG A 23 36.32 -57.49 99.26
N LEU A 24 36.94 -56.65 100.13
CA LEU A 24 36.76 -55.23 100.55
C LEU A 24 37.93 -54.83 101.52
N PHE A 25 38.46 -53.59 101.43
CA PHE A 25 39.20 -52.81 102.47
C PHE A 25 40.64 -53.18 102.93
N ILE A 26 41.37 -52.10 103.27
CA ILE A 26 42.34 -51.90 104.39
C ILE A 26 43.81 -52.40 104.31
N PHE A 27 44.72 -51.42 104.52
CA PHE A 27 46.09 -51.46 105.11
C PHE A 27 47.19 -52.34 104.46
N LEU A 28 48.49 -52.14 104.73
CA LEU A 28 49.33 -50.93 104.92
C LEU A 28 50.81 -51.38 104.95
N CYS A 29 51.75 -50.49 104.63
CA CYS A 29 53.18 -50.54 104.97
C CYS A 29 54.08 -51.69 104.45
N LEU A 30 55.06 -51.29 103.61
CA LEU A 30 56.49 -51.68 103.63
C LEU A 30 56.83 -53.19 103.35
N ILE A 31 58.00 -53.58 102.85
CA ILE A 31 59.28 -52.94 102.45
C ILE A 31 59.62 -53.52 101.05
N GLY A 32 60.23 -52.85 100.05
CA GLY A 32 60.78 -51.51 99.94
C GLY A 32 62.09 -51.55 99.12
N GLN A 33 62.17 -50.85 97.98
CA GLN A 33 63.39 -50.84 97.15
C GLN A 33 63.60 -49.51 96.40
N VAL A 34 64.87 -49.19 96.19
CA VAL A 34 65.45 -47.95 95.66
C VAL A 34 64.74 -47.40 94.41
N VAL A 35 64.36 -46.12 94.46
CA VAL A 35 64.05 -45.30 93.27
C VAL A 35 65.12 -44.22 93.13
N ILE A 36 65.79 -44.19 91.97
CA ILE A 36 66.77 -43.16 91.63
C ILE A 36 66.01 -41.87 91.30
N PHE A 37 66.34 -40.76 91.97
CA PHE A 37 65.85 -39.43 91.59
C PHE A 37 66.49 -38.98 90.27
N SER A 38 65.89 -39.39 89.16
CA SER A 38 66.13 -38.75 87.86
C SER A 38 65.49 -37.36 87.90
N CYS A 39 66.31 -36.34 88.12
CA CYS A 39 65.86 -34.96 87.98
C CYS A 39 65.68 -34.66 86.50
N LYS A 40 64.45 -34.78 86.00
CA LYS A 40 64.08 -34.22 84.69
C LYS A 40 64.05 -32.71 84.83
N GLU A 41 65.17 -32.08 84.47
CA GLU A 41 65.23 -30.64 84.27
C GLU A 41 64.22 -30.26 83.16
N GLN A 42 63.19 -29.51 83.54
CA GLN A 42 62.16 -29.05 82.61
C GLN A 42 62.73 -27.91 81.78
N VAL A 43 63.30 -28.25 80.62
CA VAL A 43 63.69 -27.27 79.61
C VAL A 43 62.41 -26.65 79.04
N ASP A 44 62.07 -25.45 79.52
CA ASP A 44 60.93 -24.70 78.98
C ASP A 44 61.15 -24.39 77.49
N PRO A 45 60.11 -24.52 76.65
CA PRO A 45 60.24 -24.44 75.21
C PRO A 45 60.60 -23.02 74.75
N ALA A 46 61.66 -22.88 73.95
CA ALA A 46 62.21 -21.59 73.53
C ALA A 46 61.13 -20.64 72.94
N PRO A 47 61.05 -19.37 73.38
CA PRO A 47 59.96 -18.47 72.99
C PRO A 47 60.06 -18.02 71.52
N VAL A 48 58.91 -17.71 70.92
CA VAL A 48 58.85 -17.12 69.57
C VAL A 48 59.53 -15.75 69.58
N PHE A 49 60.54 -15.60 68.73
CA PHE A 49 61.24 -14.35 68.51
C PHE A 49 60.67 -13.60 67.31
N SER A 50 60.40 -14.30 66.21
CA SER A 50 59.85 -13.74 64.98
C SER A 50 58.72 -14.57 64.36
N VAL A 51 57.85 -13.88 63.62
CA VAL A 51 56.76 -14.45 62.83
C VAL A 51 56.96 -14.02 61.37
N ARG A 52 56.77 -14.92 60.42
CA ARG A 52 56.72 -14.60 58.98
C ARG A 52 55.51 -15.24 58.33
N VAL A 53 54.62 -14.42 57.77
CA VAL A 53 53.49 -14.89 56.95
C VAL A 53 53.98 -15.20 55.53
N VAL A 54 53.53 -16.33 54.98
CA VAL A 54 53.85 -16.80 53.63
C VAL A 54 52.56 -17.18 52.92
N ALA A 55 52.47 -16.86 51.63
CA ALA A 55 51.34 -17.21 50.77
C ALA A 55 51.83 -17.61 49.36
N PRO A 56 51.05 -18.39 48.60
CA PRO A 56 51.25 -18.60 47.17
C PRO A 56 51.26 -17.31 46.33
N GLY A 57 50.65 -16.22 46.82
CA GLY A 57 50.63 -14.92 46.15
C GLY A 57 49.94 -13.83 46.99
N THR A 58 50.07 -12.57 46.55
CA THR A 58 49.48 -11.38 47.20
C THR A 58 48.24 -10.83 46.49
N THR A 59 47.83 -11.44 45.38
CA THR A 59 46.61 -11.09 44.63
C THR A 59 45.80 -12.35 44.34
N VAL A 60 44.49 -12.27 44.55
CA VAL A 60 43.54 -13.40 44.43
C VAL A 60 42.18 -12.89 43.96
N THR A 61 41.40 -13.72 43.27
CA THR A 61 40.04 -13.37 42.83
C THR A 61 39.01 -13.68 43.92
N VAL A 62 37.93 -12.89 44.05
CA VAL A 62 36.77 -13.22 44.91
C VAL A 62 36.30 -14.66 44.67
N GLY A 63 36.00 -15.38 45.76
CA GLY A 63 35.56 -16.77 45.76
C GLY A 63 36.71 -17.80 45.71
N GLN A 64 37.94 -17.40 45.35
CA GLN A 64 39.10 -18.29 45.40
C GLN A 64 39.69 -18.31 46.83
N PRO A 65 39.89 -19.50 47.42
CA PRO A 65 40.54 -19.63 48.73
C PRO A 65 42.05 -19.46 48.62
N LEU A 66 42.70 -19.03 49.70
CA LEU A 66 44.16 -18.90 49.79
C LEU A 66 44.66 -19.40 51.14
N SER A 67 45.53 -20.41 51.14
CA SER A 67 46.17 -20.89 52.38
C SER A 67 47.38 -20.03 52.73
N LEU A 68 47.45 -19.59 53.99
CA LEU A 68 48.58 -18.87 54.56
C LEU A 68 49.35 -19.76 55.54
N THR A 69 50.68 -19.70 55.49
CA THR A 69 51.55 -20.36 56.46
C THR A 69 52.24 -19.31 57.31
N ALA A 70 52.14 -19.41 58.63
CA ALA A 70 52.99 -18.65 59.55
C ALA A 70 54.22 -19.49 59.90
N ILE A 71 55.40 -19.00 59.57
CA ILE A 71 56.69 -19.55 60.00
C ILE A 71 57.09 -18.82 61.28
N LEU A 72 57.46 -19.59 62.32
CA LEU A 72 57.82 -19.09 63.64
C LEU A 72 59.27 -19.48 63.94
N ASN A 73 60.09 -18.56 64.43
CA ASN A 73 61.48 -18.84 64.77
C ASN A 73 61.82 -18.36 66.18
N ASP A 74 62.74 -19.06 66.85
CA ASP A 74 63.37 -18.60 68.10
C ASP A 74 64.45 -17.53 67.84
N ALA A 75 65.09 -17.06 68.91
CA ALA A 75 66.12 -16.02 68.83
C ALA A 75 67.45 -16.50 68.19
N ALA A 76 67.66 -17.81 68.06
CA ALA A 76 68.78 -18.41 67.33
C ALA A 76 68.46 -18.74 65.87
N GLY A 77 67.19 -18.55 65.46
CA GLY A 77 66.70 -18.81 64.10
C GLY A 77 66.10 -20.20 63.88
N ASN A 78 66.02 -21.05 64.91
CA ASN A 78 65.44 -22.41 64.77
C ASN A 78 63.94 -22.34 64.51
N LEU A 79 63.41 -23.24 63.69
CA LEU A 79 61.98 -23.34 63.40
C LEU A 79 61.21 -23.87 64.63
N LEU A 80 60.19 -23.15 65.06
CA LEU A 80 59.30 -23.54 66.16
C LEU A 80 58.01 -24.16 65.62
N THR A 81 57.67 -25.35 66.12
CA THR A 81 56.43 -26.08 65.79
C THR A 81 55.53 -26.23 67.02
N GLY A 82 54.27 -26.64 66.80
CA GLY A 82 53.31 -26.90 67.87
C GLY A 82 52.79 -25.66 68.63
N ARG A 83 53.15 -24.43 68.21
CA ARG A 83 52.68 -23.19 68.84
C ARG A 83 51.32 -22.77 68.29
N VAL A 84 50.51 -22.14 69.15
CA VAL A 84 49.23 -21.55 68.76
C VAL A 84 49.48 -20.28 67.94
N ILE A 85 48.80 -20.17 66.80
CA ILE A 85 48.82 -19.00 65.92
C ILE A 85 47.42 -18.40 65.89
N THR A 86 47.28 -17.15 66.34
CA THR A 86 46.04 -16.38 66.24
C THR A 86 46.07 -15.59 64.93
N TRP A 87 45.21 -15.95 63.99
CA TRP A 87 45.00 -15.20 62.75
C TRP A 87 43.92 -14.12 62.95
N THR A 88 44.14 -12.95 62.34
CA THR A 88 43.17 -11.84 62.31
C THR A 88 43.19 -11.17 60.94
N VAL A 89 42.07 -10.55 60.56
CA VAL A 89 41.91 -9.77 59.33
C VAL A 89 41.29 -8.42 59.70
N ASP A 90 41.77 -7.34 59.09
CA ASP A 90 41.32 -5.97 59.37
C ASP A 90 39.92 -5.65 58.85
N ASN A 91 39.49 -6.26 57.73
CA ASN A 91 38.14 -6.11 57.19
C ASN A 91 37.47 -7.47 56.87
N PRO A 92 36.73 -8.05 57.85
CA PRO A 92 35.96 -9.28 57.68
C PRO A 92 34.91 -9.28 56.55
N ALA A 93 34.49 -8.12 56.04
CA ALA A 93 33.54 -8.03 54.92
C ALA A 93 34.20 -8.25 53.55
N LEU A 94 35.53 -8.17 53.46
CA LEU A 94 36.29 -8.42 52.24
C LEU A 94 36.89 -9.84 52.21
N ALA A 95 37.36 -10.34 53.35
CA ALA A 95 37.79 -11.74 53.52
C ALA A 95 37.72 -12.18 54.98
N THR A 96 37.62 -13.50 55.20
CA THR A 96 37.80 -14.13 56.52
C THR A 96 38.99 -15.08 56.49
N VAL A 97 39.63 -15.29 57.64
CA VAL A 97 40.73 -16.25 57.83
C VAL A 97 40.39 -17.14 59.03
N ASP A 98 40.59 -18.45 58.92
CA ASP A 98 40.36 -19.39 60.02
C ASP A 98 41.63 -19.74 60.81
N GLN A 99 41.49 -20.57 61.85
CA GLN A 99 42.59 -20.98 62.73
C GLN A 99 43.72 -21.75 62.02
N THR A 100 43.46 -22.32 60.84
CA THR A 100 44.47 -23.03 60.04
C THR A 100 45.24 -22.10 59.11
N GLY A 101 44.84 -20.82 59.01
CA GLY A 101 45.38 -19.87 58.04
C GLY A 101 44.69 -19.92 56.67
N LEU A 102 43.59 -20.66 56.52
CA LEU A 102 42.82 -20.69 55.28
C LEU A 102 41.96 -19.42 55.16
N VAL A 103 42.19 -18.67 54.07
CA VAL A 103 41.47 -17.43 53.76
C VAL A 103 40.33 -17.70 52.78
N LYS A 104 39.15 -17.16 53.06
CA LYS A 104 38.00 -17.11 52.16
C LYS A 104 37.76 -15.67 51.72
N THR A 105 37.75 -15.44 50.40
CA THR A 105 37.60 -14.11 49.80
C THR A 105 36.13 -13.83 49.48
N ILE A 106 35.62 -12.70 49.96
CA ILE A 106 34.18 -12.37 49.99
C ILE A 106 33.86 -11.24 49.01
N ALA A 107 34.66 -10.17 49.01
CA ALA A 107 34.43 -9.00 48.17
C ALA A 107 35.75 -8.33 47.72
N PRO A 108 35.76 -7.59 46.60
CA PRO A 108 36.97 -6.97 46.07
C PRO A 108 37.47 -5.81 46.95
N GLY A 109 38.78 -5.68 47.08
CA GLY A 109 39.43 -4.65 47.89
C GLY A 109 40.82 -5.10 48.35
N THR A 110 41.35 -4.50 49.42
CA THR A 110 42.64 -4.88 50.01
C THR A 110 42.46 -5.11 51.50
N VAL A 111 43.05 -6.19 52.03
CA VAL A 111 43.00 -6.55 53.45
C VAL A 111 44.40 -6.82 54.01
N ARG A 112 44.58 -6.55 55.31
CA ARG A 112 45.78 -6.89 56.08
C ARG A 112 45.49 -8.07 57.00
N ILE A 113 46.07 -9.22 56.67
CA ILE A 113 45.91 -10.47 57.44
C ILE A 113 47.14 -10.64 58.34
N THR A 114 46.92 -10.70 59.66
CA THR A 114 47.99 -10.73 60.68
C THR A 114 48.00 -12.07 61.41
N ALA A 115 49.17 -12.72 61.45
CA ALA A 115 49.45 -13.84 62.33
C ALA A 115 50.11 -13.35 63.62
N THR A 116 49.66 -13.85 64.77
CA THR A 116 50.22 -13.54 66.09
C THR A 116 50.50 -14.83 66.87
N SER A 117 51.67 -14.94 67.49
CA SER A 117 52.03 -16.03 68.41
C SER A 117 52.94 -15.50 69.51
N GLU A 118 52.67 -15.84 70.77
CA GLU A 118 53.45 -15.41 71.96
C GLU A 118 53.75 -13.89 72.01
N GLY A 119 52.78 -13.07 71.59
CA GLY A 119 52.90 -11.61 71.55
C GLY A 119 53.74 -11.05 70.39
N LYS A 120 54.39 -11.89 69.59
CA LYS A 120 54.99 -11.50 68.30
C LYS A 120 53.94 -11.55 67.21
N SER A 121 54.00 -10.64 66.25
CA SER A 121 53.09 -10.63 65.09
C SER A 121 53.76 -10.17 63.81
N ASN A 122 53.20 -10.60 62.68
CA ASN A 122 53.56 -10.13 61.34
C ASN A 122 52.36 -10.29 60.40
N PHE A 123 52.35 -9.60 59.26
CA PHE A 123 51.18 -9.52 58.38
C PHE A 123 51.50 -9.69 56.90
N LEU A 124 50.46 -10.04 56.16
CA LEU A 124 50.39 -10.02 54.70
C LEU A 124 49.35 -9.01 54.25
N VAL A 125 49.65 -8.27 53.18
CA VAL A 125 48.63 -7.48 52.46
C VAL A 125 48.14 -8.33 51.29
N LEU A 126 46.83 -8.56 51.23
CA LEU A 126 46.17 -9.36 50.21
C LEU A 126 45.22 -8.46 49.39
N THR A 127 45.44 -8.40 48.09
CA THR A 127 44.57 -7.70 47.14
C THR A 127 43.57 -8.70 46.53
N ILE A 128 42.28 -8.38 46.64
CA ILE A 128 41.18 -9.21 46.18
C ILE A 128 40.55 -8.55 44.95
N SER A 129 40.66 -9.20 43.79
CA SER A 129 40.16 -8.70 42.50
C SER A 129 38.74 -9.19 42.20
N LYS A 130 38.01 -8.43 41.37
CA LYS A 130 36.75 -8.89 40.78
C LYS A 130 37.02 -10.07 39.84
N ILE A 131 36.11 -11.04 39.80
CA ILE A 131 36.07 -12.08 38.75
C ILE A 131 35.98 -11.37 37.39
N PRO A 132 36.98 -11.48 36.48
CA PRO A 132 36.99 -10.74 35.22
C PRO A 132 35.85 -11.16 34.28
N VAL A 133 35.32 -10.22 33.51
CA VAL A 133 34.30 -10.53 32.49
C VAL A 133 34.96 -11.09 31.23
N ALA A 134 34.55 -12.31 30.85
CA ALA A 134 35.01 -12.97 29.64
C ALA A 134 34.12 -12.63 28.44
N SER A 135 32.80 -12.51 28.65
CA SER A 135 31.81 -12.21 27.62
C SER A 135 30.67 -11.31 28.10
N VAL A 136 30.12 -10.55 27.15
CA VAL A 136 28.85 -9.82 27.24
C VAL A 136 28.00 -10.34 26.07
N SER A 137 26.69 -10.54 26.27
CA SER A 137 25.75 -10.80 25.17
C SER A 137 24.43 -10.07 25.37
N LEU A 138 23.68 -9.89 24.28
CA LEU A 138 22.33 -9.33 24.26
C LEU A 138 21.32 -10.41 23.85
N PRO A 139 20.00 -10.22 24.10
CA PRO A 139 19.00 -11.27 23.84
C PRO A 139 18.77 -11.61 22.35
N SER A 140 19.16 -10.73 21.43
CA SER A 140 18.97 -10.88 19.98
C SER A 140 19.91 -9.93 19.22
N ASP A 141 20.30 -10.29 18.00
CA ASP A 141 21.18 -9.47 17.15
C ASP A 141 20.45 -8.31 16.47
N SER A 142 19.12 -8.36 16.38
CA SER A 142 18.28 -7.26 15.91
C SER A 142 16.99 -7.10 16.72
N LEU A 143 16.39 -5.91 16.63
CA LEU A 143 15.15 -5.55 17.33
C LEU A 143 14.36 -4.52 16.52
N ALA A 144 13.10 -4.81 16.18
CA ALA A 144 12.21 -3.83 15.57
C ALA A 144 11.62 -2.89 16.62
N LEU A 145 11.69 -1.58 16.39
CA LEU A 145 11.13 -0.54 17.25
C LEU A 145 10.22 0.38 16.43
N ASN A 146 9.02 0.69 16.93
CA ASN A 146 8.20 1.73 16.33
C ASN A 146 8.59 3.10 16.95
N VAL A 147 8.55 4.18 16.17
CA VAL A 147 8.79 5.55 16.70
C VAL A 147 7.84 5.84 17.86
N GLY A 148 8.37 6.40 18.95
CA GLY A 148 7.67 6.64 20.21
C GLY A 148 7.64 5.44 21.17
N SER A 149 8.10 4.25 20.75
CA SER A 149 8.24 3.11 21.65
C SER A 149 9.51 3.17 22.49
N GLU A 150 9.44 2.56 23.68
CA GLU A 150 10.60 2.27 24.52
C GLU A 150 10.81 0.77 24.67
N THR A 151 12.05 0.33 24.88
CA THR A 151 12.37 -1.08 25.19
C THR A 151 13.60 -1.18 26.08
N GLN A 152 13.54 -2.01 27.13
CA GLN A 152 14.64 -2.20 28.07
C GLN A 152 15.52 -3.37 27.64
N LEU A 153 16.77 -3.10 27.25
CA LEU A 153 17.77 -4.16 27.04
C LEU A 153 18.32 -4.62 28.40
N LYS A 154 18.64 -5.91 28.51
CA LYS A 154 19.35 -6.49 29.66
C LYS A 154 20.45 -7.42 29.15
N PRO A 155 21.73 -7.03 29.22
CA PRO A 155 22.83 -7.89 28.77
C PRO A 155 23.07 -9.01 29.77
N ALA A 156 23.47 -10.17 29.27
CA ALA A 156 24.10 -11.20 30.09
C ALA A 156 25.60 -10.91 30.16
N ILE A 157 26.15 -10.92 31.37
CA ILE A 157 27.56 -10.62 31.66
C ILE A 157 28.14 -11.85 32.35
N LYS A 158 29.19 -12.45 31.79
CA LYS A 158 29.69 -13.76 32.24
C LYS A 158 31.21 -13.82 32.41
N ASP A 159 31.63 -14.65 33.36
CA ASP A 159 33.04 -15.02 33.56
C ASP A 159 33.50 -16.08 32.55
N ALA A 160 34.76 -16.53 32.68
CA ALA A 160 35.34 -17.56 31.82
C ALA A 160 34.69 -18.95 31.97
N ASN A 161 33.97 -19.20 33.05
CA ASN A 161 33.23 -20.45 33.32
C ASN A 161 31.78 -20.38 32.84
N GLY A 162 31.34 -19.24 32.28
CA GLY A 162 29.97 -19.00 31.83
C GLY A 162 28.98 -18.64 32.95
N VAL A 163 29.47 -18.40 34.17
CA VAL A 163 28.69 -17.97 35.34
C VAL A 163 28.38 -16.47 35.21
N VAL A 164 27.17 -16.07 35.61
CA VAL A 164 26.74 -14.67 35.54
C VAL A 164 27.42 -13.84 36.63
N VAL A 165 28.00 -12.70 36.24
CA VAL A 165 28.70 -11.78 37.17
C VAL A 165 27.86 -10.52 37.39
N THR A 166 27.49 -10.27 38.64
CA THR A 166 26.74 -9.07 39.07
C THR A 166 27.68 -7.88 39.34
N ASP A 167 27.12 -6.71 39.66
CA ASP A 167 27.87 -5.55 40.18
C ASP A 167 28.93 -5.01 39.21
N ARG A 168 28.54 -5.02 37.92
CA ARG A 168 29.31 -4.54 36.77
C ARG A 168 28.60 -3.37 36.11
N VAL A 169 29.34 -2.29 35.87
CA VAL A 169 28.85 -1.14 35.11
C VAL A 169 28.86 -1.50 33.62
N VAL A 170 27.74 -1.25 32.94
CA VAL A 170 27.63 -1.36 31.48
C VAL A 170 27.61 0.03 30.89
N THR A 171 28.58 0.33 30.02
CA THR A 171 28.57 1.54 29.20
C THR A 171 27.77 1.26 27.94
N TRP A 172 26.80 2.11 27.63
CA TRP A 172 25.96 2.00 26.43
C TRP A 172 26.30 3.08 25.42
N THR A 173 26.31 2.73 24.13
CA THR A 173 26.38 3.69 23.03
C THR A 173 25.36 3.35 21.94
N SER A 174 24.98 4.36 21.16
CA SER A 174 24.15 4.24 19.96
C SER A 174 24.91 4.84 18.79
N SER A 175 24.89 4.19 17.64
CA SER A 175 25.48 4.72 16.40
C SER A 175 24.73 5.95 15.86
N ASP A 176 23.48 6.17 16.31
CA ASP A 176 22.69 7.35 15.97
C ASP A 176 21.67 7.68 17.07
N SER A 177 22.07 8.56 17.99
CA SER A 177 21.24 9.05 19.10
C SER A 177 20.17 10.07 18.69
N THR A 178 20.07 10.42 17.40
CA THR A 178 18.94 11.17 16.84
C THR A 178 17.80 10.25 16.45
N LYS A 179 18.10 8.98 16.12
CA LYS A 179 17.11 7.96 15.71
C LYS A 179 16.74 6.99 16.85
N VAL A 180 17.72 6.48 17.60
CA VAL A 180 17.49 5.65 18.80
C VAL A 180 18.43 6.10 19.91
N ARG A 181 17.86 6.60 21.01
CA ARG A 181 18.62 6.88 22.24
C ARG A 181 18.70 5.61 23.09
N VAL A 182 19.80 5.49 23.83
CA VAL A 182 19.98 4.49 24.88
C VAL A 182 20.39 5.18 26.17
N SER A 183 19.75 4.83 27.29
CA SER A 183 20.10 5.35 28.63
C SER A 183 21.31 4.61 29.22
N SER A 184 21.88 5.14 30.31
CA SER A 184 22.87 4.45 31.13
C SER A 184 22.37 3.11 31.71
N THR A 185 21.04 2.91 31.79
CA THR A 185 20.43 1.64 32.24
C THR A 185 20.10 0.69 31.08
N GLY A 186 20.36 1.04 29.82
CA GLY A 186 20.01 0.21 28.65
C GLY A 186 18.56 0.34 28.17
N ARG A 187 17.84 1.38 28.58
CA ARG A 187 16.52 1.71 28.02
C ARG A 187 16.70 2.37 26.67
N LEU A 188 16.12 1.78 25.63
CA LEU A 188 16.00 2.36 24.30
C LEU A 188 14.76 3.24 24.22
N THR A 189 14.86 4.34 23.47
CA THR A 189 13.72 5.18 23.05
C THR A 189 13.88 5.47 21.56
N ALA A 190 12.92 5.04 20.73
CA ALA A 190 12.94 5.25 19.28
C ALA A 190 12.30 6.60 18.91
N LEU A 191 13.02 7.42 18.14
CA LEU A 191 12.67 8.83 17.90
C LEU A 191 12.28 9.13 16.45
N ALA A 192 13.02 8.61 15.47
CA ALA A 192 12.77 8.87 14.06
C ALA A 192 13.47 7.84 13.15
N GLY A 193 12.86 7.54 12.00
CA GLY A 193 13.52 6.81 10.92
C GLY A 193 12.56 5.94 10.11
N VAL A 194 12.70 5.96 8.78
CA VAL A 194 12.12 4.94 7.90
C VAL A 194 13.18 3.87 7.71
N SER A 195 12.89 2.64 8.18
CA SER A 195 13.78 1.48 8.06
C SER A 195 15.22 1.75 8.51
N ALA A 196 15.39 2.58 9.54
CA ALA A 196 16.72 3.01 9.95
C ALA A 196 17.38 1.96 10.85
N TYR A 197 18.55 1.47 10.43
CA TYR A 197 19.39 0.56 11.18
C TYR A 197 20.30 1.35 12.12
N VAL A 198 20.16 1.13 13.44
CA VAL A 198 20.97 1.79 14.47
C VAL A 198 21.61 0.72 15.36
N THR A 199 22.94 0.67 15.38
CA THR A 199 23.68 -0.26 16.24
C THR A 199 23.72 0.29 17.66
N ILE A 200 23.17 -0.44 18.61
CA ILE A 200 23.32 -0.21 20.04
C ILE A 200 24.41 -1.15 20.56
N THR A 201 25.39 -0.60 21.27
CA THR A 201 26.50 -1.38 21.85
C THR A 201 26.42 -1.35 23.38
N ALA A 202 26.48 -2.52 24.00
CA ALA A 202 26.76 -2.69 25.42
C ALA A 202 28.26 -3.00 25.61
N SER A 203 28.93 -2.35 26.55
CA SER A 203 30.35 -2.57 26.86
C SER A 203 30.58 -2.76 28.37
N CYS A 204 31.40 -3.74 28.74
CA CYS A 204 31.81 -4.02 30.11
C CYS A 204 33.25 -4.58 30.12
N GLU A 205 34.18 -3.92 30.84
CA GLU A 205 35.61 -4.33 30.92
C GLU A 205 36.26 -4.67 29.56
N GLY A 206 35.96 -3.87 28.53
CA GLY A 206 36.50 -4.06 27.18
C GLY A 206 35.87 -5.21 26.38
N LYS A 207 34.91 -5.95 26.96
CA LYS A 207 34.03 -6.87 26.24
C LYS A 207 32.79 -6.14 25.75
N THR A 208 32.32 -6.47 24.55
CA THR A 208 31.20 -5.79 23.89
C THR A 208 30.16 -6.76 23.36
N ALA A 209 28.91 -6.29 23.25
CA ALA A 209 27.84 -6.92 22.50
C ALA A 209 27.02 -5.85 21.76
N THR A 210 26.46 -6.19 20.61
CA THR A 210 25.74 -5.27 19.72
C THR A 210 24.35 -5.80 19.36
N VAL A 211 23.38 -4.90 19.23
CA VAL A 211 22.06 -5.19 18.63
C VAL A 211 21.72 -4.12 17.60
N VAL A 212 21.17 -4.53 16.46
CA VAL A 212 20.70 -3.62 15.40
C VAL A 212 19.23 -3.29 15.65
N ALA A 213 18.96 -2.08 16.16
CA ALA A 213 17.61 -1.54 16.22
C ALA A 213 17.15 -1.14 14.81
N VAL A 214 16.00 -1.64 14.38
CA VAL A 214 15.34 -1.28 13.11
C VAL A 214 14.15 -0.38 13.44
N VAL A 215 14.25 0.90 13.08
CA VAL A 215 13.19 1.88 13.39
C VAL A 215 12.13 1.91 12.29
N ASN A 216 10.89 1.66 12.68
CA ASN A 216 9.69 1.84 11.86
C ASN A 216 9.00 3.15 12.25
N THR A 217 8.70 4.02 11.29
CA THR A 217 7.84 5.19 11.54
C THR A 217 6.38 4.85 11.19
N PRO A 218 5.38 5.20 12.02
CA PRO A 218 3.97 5.11 11.66
C PRO A 218 3.65 5.89 10.38
N GLU A 219 3.08 5.20 9.40
CA GLU A 219 2.72 5.75 8.09
C GLU A 219 1.41 5.16 7.54
N ALA A 220 0.88 5.78 6.49
CA ALA A 220 -0.19 5.21 5.67
C ALA A 220 0.35 4.78 4.30
N ILE A 221 0.09 3.54 3.90
CA ILE A 221 0.45 3.01 2.57
C ILE A 221 -0.81 3.01 1.69
N VAL A 222 -0.72 3.51 0.46
CA VAL A 222 -1.81 3.46 -0.53
C VAL A 222 -1.65 2.31 -1.52
N SER A 223 -2.77 1.72 -1.94
CA SER A 223 -2.88 0.71 -3.01
C SER A 223 -4.23 0.78 -3.69
N THR A 224 -4.37 0.22 -4.91
CA THR A 224 -5.63 0.17 -5.65
C THR A 224 -6.37 -1.17 -5.54
N LEU A 225 -7.70 -1.12 -5.65
CA LEU A 225 -8.57 -2.29 -5.74
C LEU A 225 -9.36 -2.33 -7.07
N PRO A 226 -9.27 -3.42 -7.84
CA PRO A 226 -8.27 -4.50 -7.74
C PRO A 226 -6.86 -3.96 -8.07
N ALA A 227 -5.82 -4.59 -7.54
CA ALA A 227 -4.42 -4.25 -7.84
C ALA A 227 -4.04 -4.72 -9.27
N LYS A 228 -4.48 -3.95 -10.27
CA LYS A 228 -4.29 -4.18 -11.70
C LYS A 228 -4.08 -2.83 -12.43
N PRO A 229 -3.57 -2.83 -13.67
CA PRO A 229 -3.64 -1.66 -14.53
C PRO A 229 -5.09 -1.21 -14.71
N LEU A 230 -5.34 0.09 -14.63
CA LEU A 230 -6.65 0.67 -14.94
C LEU A 230 -6.76 0.78 -16.46
N VAL A 231 -7.58 -0.08 -17.06
CA VAL A 231 -7.92 0.02 -18.49
C VAL A 231 -8.91 1.18 -18.63
N LEU A 232 -8.53 2.18 -19.42
CA LEU A 232 -9.25 3.45 -19.53
C LEU A 232 -9.39 3.82 -21.01
N PRO A 233 -10.60 3.72 -21.60
CA PRO A 233 -10.81 4.11 -22.98
C PRO A 233 -10.53 5.61 -23.21
N GLN A 234 -9.94 5.94 -24.35
CA GLN A 234 -9.65 7.31 -24.75
C GLN A 234 -10.93 8.17 -24.78
N ALA A 235 -10.82 9.45 -24.41
CA ALA A 235 -11.92 10.40 -24.21
C ALA A 235 -12.97 10.02 -23.13
N THR A 236 -12.68 9.08 -22.22
CA THR A 236 -13.58 8.69 -21.12
C THR A 236 -13.05 9.02 -19.72
N THR A 237 -13.90 8.75 -18.72
CA THR A 237 -13.55 8.77 -17.28
C THR A 237 -13.88 7.42 -16.66
N ALA A 238 -12.94 6.84 -15.89
CA ALA A 238 -13.17 5.67 -15.06
C ALA A 238 -12.89 5.97 -13.59
N THR A 239 -13.56 5.29 -12.68
CA THR A 239 -13.32 5.40 -11.23
C THR A 239 -12.44 4.27 -10.73
N MET A 240 -11.40 4.59 -9.96
CA MET A 240 -10.62 3.62 -9.19
C MET A 240 -10.88 3.76 -7.69
N LEU A 241 -10.81 2.65 -6.96
CA LEU A 241 -10.87 2.63 -5.49
C LEU A 241 -9.44 2.59 -4.92
N LEU A 242 -9.08 3.60 -4.14
CA LEU A 242 -7.87 3.59 -3.33
C LEU A 242 -8.18 3.02 -1.93
N GLU A 243 -7.35 2.10 -1.44
CA GLU A 243 -7.22 1.79 -0.01
C GLU A 243 -5.99 2.49 0.56
N LEU A 244 -6.14 3.15 1.70
CA LEU A 244 -5.05 3.70 2.51
C LEU A 244 -5.00 2.92 3.82
N ARG A 245 -3.94 2.14 4.03
CA ARG A 245 -3.77 1.23 5.17
C ARG A 245 -2.84 1.83 6.21
N SER A 246 -3.29 1.87 7.47
CA SER A 246 -2.43 2.16 8.63
C SER A 246 -1.35 1.09 8.77
N VAL A 247 -0.09 1.49 8.94
CA VAL A 247 1.01 0.58 9.30
C VAL A 247 1.79 1.14 10.49
N TYR A 248 2.32 0.25 11.33
CA TYR A 248 3.02 0.55 12.58
C TYR A 248 2.22 1.40 13.60
N GLY A 249 0.88 1.28 13.61
CA GLY A 249 0.01 1.99 14.55
C GLY A 249 -0.40 3.41 14.13
N PHE A 250 -0.22 3.77 12.85
CA PHE A 250 -0.57 5.09 12.33
C PHE A 250 -2.06 5.43 12.45
N SER A 251 -2.36 6.71 12.72
CA SER A 251 -3.72 7.24 12.56
C SER A 251 -3.70 8.74 12.32
N GLY A 252 -4.62 9.25 11.50
CA GLY A 252 -4.79 10.68 11.25
C GLY A 252 -4.80 11.05 9.76
N PRO A 253 -4.67 12.35 9.44
CA PRO A 253 -4.75 12.84 8.08
C PRO A 253 -3.55 12.40 7.24
N THR A 254 -3.85 11.87 6.06
CA THR A 254 -2.89 11.52 5.00
C THR A 254 -3.22 12.32 3.75
N THR A 255 -2.29 13.18 3.32
CA THR A 255 -2.46 13.88 2.03
C THR A 255 -2.07 12.94 0.90
N LEU A 256 -2.90 12.85 -0.14
CA LEU A 256 -2.55 12.18 -1.39
C LEU A 256 -2.04 13.20 -2.41
N VAL A 257 -0.91 12.89 -3.05
CA VAL A 257 -0.30 13.74 -4.09
C VAL A 257 -0.06 12.89 -5.34
N PHE A 258 -0.68 13.28 -6.45
CA PHE A 258 -0.50 12.64 -7.75
C PHE A 258 0.69 13.31 -8.47
N LYS A 259 1.71 12.53 -8.79
CA LYS A 259 2.95 12.97 -9.45
C LYS A 259 3.10 12.23 -10.78
N ASN A 260 3.73 12.87 -11.76
CA ASN A 260 3.98 12.29 -13.09
C ASN A 260 2.67 11.87 -13.81
N VAL A 261 1.61 12.67 -13.71
CA VAL A 261 0.36 12.42 -14.45
C VAL A 261 0.60 12.65 -15.95
N PRO A 262 0.34 11.68 -16.85
CA PRO A 262 0.61 11.81 -18.27
C PRO A 262 -0.22 12.90 -18.96
N ALA A 263 0.27 13.42 -20.09
CA ALA A 263 -0.47 14.37 -20.92
C ALA A 263 -1.81 13.77 -21.38
N GLY A 264 -2.88 14.55 -21.26
CA GLY A 264 -4.25 14.12 -21.56
C GLY A 264 -4.89 13.20 -20.50
N ILE A 265 -4.20 12.92 -19.39
CA ILE A 265 -4.78 12.32 -18.19
C ILE A 265 -5.12 13.42 -17.18
N THR A 266 -6.31 13.37 -16.59
CA THR A 266 -6.69 14.17 -15.42
C THR A 266 -7.18 13.28 -14.29
N VAL A 267 -7.02 13.75 -13.04
CA VAL A 267 -7.55 13.11 -11.83
C VAL A 267 -8.47 14.10 -11.15
N GLU A 268 -9.72 13.73 -10.90
CA GLU A 268 -10.69 14.67 -10.32
C GLU A 268 -10.40 14.97 -8.84
N PRO A 269 -10.77 16.17 -8.34
CA PRO A 269 -10.69 16.50 -6.92
C PRO A 269 -11.57 15.58 -6.05
N PHE A 270 -11.08 15.26 -4.85
CA PHE A 270 -11.80 14.54 -3.81
C PHE A 270 -11.37 15.06 -2.42
N ALA A 271 -12.01 14.58 -1.35
CA ALA A 271 -11.69 14.97 0.02
C ALA A 271 -10.25 14.57 0.41
N ASN A 272 -9.36 15.56 0.50
CA ASN A 272 -7.92 15.38 0.71
C ASN A 272 -7.45 16.47 1.71
N PRO A 273 -6.83 16.13 2.85
CA PRO A 273 -6.34 14.81 3.27
C PRO A 273 -7.44 13.79 3.62
N VAL A 274 -7.12 12.52 3.40
CA VAL A 274 -7.94 11.37 3.83
C VAL A 274 -7.56 10.98 5.25
N VAL A 275 -8.53 10.86 6.16
CA VAL A 275 -8.26 10.42 7.54
C VAL A 275 -8.17 8.90 7.59
N VAL A 276 -6.99 8.37 7.94
CA VAL A 276 -6.75 6.93 8.09
C VAL A 276 -7.02 6.52 9.54
N PRO A 277 -7.93 5.54 9.80
CA PRO A 277 -8.21 5.04 11.14
C PRO A 277 -7.06 4.19 11.67
N LYS A 278 -6.87 4.21 12.99
CA LYS A 278 -5.80 3.45 13.65
C LYS A 278 -5.91 1.96 13.37
N ASP A 279 -4.82 1.36 12.90
CA ASP A 279 -4.70 -0.07 12.58
C ASP A 279 -5.75 -0.58 11.56
N GLY A 280 -6.38 0.35 10.83
CA GLY A 280 -7.44 0.07 9.86
C GLY A 280 -7.11 0.53 8.44
N VAL A 281 -8.18 0.69 7.63
CA VAL A 281 -8.11 1.10 6.23
C VAL A 281 -9.12 2.21 5.96
N ALA A 282 -8.67 3.31 5.37
CA ALA A 282 -9.55 4.30 4.74
C ALA A 282 -9.73 3.98 3.25
N LYS A 283 -10.88 4.36 2.70
CA LYS A 283 -11.25 4.11 1.30
C LYS A 283 -11.68 5.40 0.63
N VAL A 284 -11.17 5.65 -0.57
CA VAL A 284 -11.56 6.82 -1.38
C VAL A 284 -11.70 6.44 -2.84
N MET A 285 -12.81 6.85 -3.44
CA MET A 285 -13.07 6.73 -4.87
C MET A 285 -12.43 7.93 -5.58
N VAL A 286 -11.73 7.66 -6.69
CA VAL A 286 -11.02 8.67 -7.47
C VAL A 286 -11.34 8.47 -8.95
N SER A 287 -11.86 9.52 -9.61
CA SER A 287 -12.04 9.52 -11.06
C SER A 287 -10.74 9.83 -11.78
N VAL A 288 -10.46 9.10 -12.85
CA VAL A 288 -9.34 9.32 -13.76
C VAL A 288 -9.90 9.42 -15.18
N SER A 289 -9.60 10.50 -15.89
CA SER A 289 -10.09 10.77 -17.25
C SER A 289 -8.94 10.80 -18.25
N ALA A 290 -9.17 10.27 -19.45
CA ALA A 290 -8.19 10.21 -20.55
C ALA A 290 -8.64 11.06 -21.74
N SER A 291 -8.92 12.35 -21.51
CA SER A 291 -9.55 13.24 -22.49
C SER A 291 -8.82 13.31 -23.83
N THR A 292 -7.49 13.37 -23.81
CA THR A 292 -6.63 13.46 -25.00
C THR A 292 -5.39 12.56 -24.94
N ALA A 293 -5.33 11.63 -23.98
CA ALA A 293 -4.16 10.79 -23.75
C ALA A 293 -3.89 9.83 -24.93
N SER A 294 -2.61 9.61 -25.25
CA SER A 294 -2.19 8.64 -26.27
C SER A 294 -2.53 7.20 -25.85
N LEU A 295 -2.77 6.34 -26.84
CA LEU A 295 -3.01 4.92 -26.64
C LEU A 295 -1.76 4.19 -26.12
N GLY A 296 -1.96 3.09 -25.39
CA GLY A 296 -0.91 2.20 -24.87
C GLY A 296 -0.75 2.25 -23.34
N GLU A 297 0.30 1.59 -22.85
CA GLU A 297 0.61 1.54 -21.43
C GLU A 297 1.26 2.83 -20.94
N THR A 298 0.83 3.32 -19.78
CA THR A 298 1.44 4.46 -19.09
C THR A 298 1.24 4.35 -17.58
N SER A 299 1.71 5.30 -16.77
CA SER A 299 1.51 5.28 -15.32
C SER A 299 1.61 6.66 -14.68
N PHE A 300 1.12 6.78 -13.45
CA PHE A 300 1.40 7.90 -12.56
C PHE A 300 1.70 7.42 -11.14
N SER A 301 2.36 8.26 -10.34
CA SER A 301 2.69 7.93 -8.95
C SER A 301 1.72 8.61 -7.97
N ILE A 302 1.06 7.81 -7.14
CA ILE A 302 0.29 8.26 -5.98
C ILE A 302 1.23 8.28 -4.78
N THR A 303 1.48 9.45 -4.19
CA THR A 303 2.27 9.58 -2.96
C THR A 303 1.34 9.82 -1.77
N THR A 304 1.39 8.97 -0.74
CA THR A 304 0.87 9.31 0.59
C THR A 304 1.87 10.21 1.30
N LYS A 305 1.39 11.28 1.95
CA LYS A 305 2.18 12.14 2.82
C LYS A 305 1.58 12.16 4.23
N THR A 306 2.39 11.73 5.20
CA THR A 306 2.01 11.62 6.62
C THR A 306 3.06 12.34 7.47
N GLY A 307 2.78 13.61 7.80
CA GLY A 307 3.77 14.50 8.42
C GLY A 307 4.99 14.71 7.51
N SER A 308 6.16 14.27 7.97
CA SER A 308 7.42 14.29 7.21
C SER A 308 7.61 13.11 6.27
N GLN A 309 6.81 12.05 6.38
CA GLN A 309 6.97 10.84 5.57
C GLN A 309 6.23 10.96 4.24
N GLU A 310 6.88 10.53 3.15
CA GLU A 310 6.27 10.37 1.82
C GLU A 310 6.53 8.95 1.30
N ARG A 311 5.46 8.23 0.92
CA ARG A 311 5.56 6.88 0.35
C ARG A 311 4.79 6.79 -0.97
N ALA A 312 5.44 6.30 -2.01
CA ALA A 312 4.89 6.25 -3.36
C ALA A 312 4.36 4.86 -3.75
N PHE A 313 3.28 4.86 -4.53
CA PHE A 313 2.68 3.74 -5.22
C PHE A 313 2.51 4.10 -6.70
N THR A 314 2.87 3.22 -7.63
CA THR A 314 2.68 3.46 -9.07
C THR A 314 1.37 2.84 -9.52
N GLN A 315 0.45 3.67 -10.03
CA GLN A 315 -0.75 3.18 -10.70
C GLN A 315 -0.48 3.10 -12.21
N ASN A 316 -0.53 1.89 -12.75
CA ASN A 316 -0.43 1.65 -14.19
C ASN A 316 -1.78 1.90 -14.86
N LEU A 317 -1.75 2.49 -16.05
CA LEU A 317 -2.89 2.70 -16.93
C LEU A 317 -2.65 1.95 -18.24
N ASN A 318 -3.72 1.48 -18.87
CA ASN A 318 -3.69 1.06 -20.27
C ASN A 318 -4.77 1.86 -21.02
N ILE A 319 -4.33 2.80 -21.86
CA ILE A 319 -5.20 3.67 -22.62
C ILE A 319 -5.57 2.98 -23.93
N VAL A 320 -6.84 2.66 -24.09
CA VAL A 320 -7.35 1.85 -25.20
C VAL A 320 -8.35 2.62 -26.05
N THR A 321 -8.58 2.20 -27.28
CA THR A 321 -9.83 2.54 -27.97
C THR A 321 -10.94 1.62 -27.48
N TYR A 322 -12.20 2.05 -27.61
CA TYR A 322 -13.30 1.10 -27.55
C TYR A 322 -13.24 0.16 -28.75
N LYS A 323 -13.50 -1.12 -28.52
CA LYS A 323 -13.53 -2.14 -29.59
C LYS A 323 -14.61 -1.82 -30.62
N HIS A 324 -15.84 -1.55 -30.16
CA HIS A 324 -16.97 -1.17 -31.00
C HIS A 324 -17.24 0.33 -30.82
N ARG A 325 -17.21 1.13 -31.88
CA ARG A 325 -17.23 2.60 -31.79
C ARG A 325 -17.85 3.30 -32.99
N VAL A 326 -18.34 4.52 -32.80
CA VAL A 326 -18.65 5.46 -33.89
C VAL A 326 -17.38 6.24 -34.27
N ARG A 327 -16.98 6.23 -35.56
CA ARG A 327 -15.99 7.16 -36.13
C ARG A 327 -16.73 8.21 -36.95
N LEU A 328 -16.65 9.47 -36.53
CA LEU A 328 -17.17 10.61 -37.28
C LEU A 328 -16.04 11.21 -38.13
N VAL A 329 -16.28 11.35 -39.44
CA VAL A 329 -15.30 11.80 -40.42
C VAL A 329 -15.88 12.96 -41.21
N TYR A 330 -15.21 14.11 -41.20
CA TYR A 330 -15.55 15.28 -42.00
C TYR A 330 -14.68 15.29 -43.26
N LEU A 331 -15.29 14.86 -44.36
CA LEU A 331 -14.73 14.87 -45.70
C LEU A 331 -14.88 16.27 -46.30
N VAL A 332 -13.75 16.90 -46.62
CA VAL A 332 -13.68 18.25 -47.20
C VAL A 332 -13.23 18.13 -48.65
N PRO A 333 -14.11 18.40 -49.64
CA PRO A 333 -13.77 18.34 -51.06
C PRO A 333 -12.57 19.20 -51.47
N ALA A 334 -11.88 18.82 -52.54
CA ALA A 334 -10.65 19.44 -53.02
C ALA A 334 -10.74 20.97 -53.21
N ASP A 335 -11.90 21.48 -53.63
CA ASP A 335 -12.21 22.91 -53.85
C ASP A 335 -12.72 23.64 -52.59
N ARG A 336 -12.97 22.94 -51.48
CA ARG A 336 -13.48 23.51 -50.22
C ARG A 336 -12.37 23.81 -49.20
N VAL A 337 -12.69 24.63 -48.21
CA VAL A 337 -11.83 24.91 -47.04
C VAL A 337 -12.50 24.32 -45.81
N VAL A 338 -11.72 23.73 -44.89
CA VAL A 338 -12.21 23.17 -43.63
C VAL A 338 -13.01 24.22 -42.85
N ASN A 339 -14.28 23.95 -42.58
CA ASN A 339 -15.13 24.83 -41.76
C ASN A 339 -15.00 24.47 -40.25
N PRO A 340 -14.37 25.31 -39.40
CA PRO A 340 -14.19 24.99 -37.98
C PRO A 340 -15.50 24.98 -37.19
N THR A 341 -16.54 25.68 -37.69
CA THR A 341 -17.88 25.67 -37.09
C THR A 341 -18.61 24.38 -37.41
N ALA A 342 -18.39 23.79 -38.60
CA ALA A 342 -18.88 22.45 -38.95
C ALA A 342 -18.30 21.37 -38.04
N VAL A 343 -16.96 21.37 -37.84
CA VAL A 343 -16.29 20.44 -36.92
C VAL A 343 -16.87 20.51 -35.50
N LYS A 344 -17.06 21.73 -34.96
CA LYS A 344 -17.69 21.93 -33.64
C LYS A 344 -19.16 21.51 -33.61
N GLY A 345 -19.91 21.76 -34.68
CA GLY A 345 -21.31 21.35 -34.82
C GLY A 345 -21.48 19.84 -34.82
N MET A 346 -20.60 19.13 -35.54
CA MET A 346 -20.54 17.68 -35.59
C MET A 346 -20.18 17.05 -34.25
N GLU A 347 -19.12 17.55 -33.58
CA GLU A 347 -18.75 17.10 -32.24
C GLU A 347 -19.89 17.31 -31.24
N ARG A 348 -20.52 18.48 -31.28
CA ARG A 348 -21.70 18.82 -30.47
C ARG A 348 -22.86 17.86 -30.73
N ALA A 349 -23.18 17.60 -32.00
CA ALA A 349 -24.28 16.72 -32.40
C ALA A 349 -24.10 15.29 -31.88
N ILE A 350 -22.95 14.66 -32.15
CA ILE A 350 -22.71 13.27 -31.73
C ILE A 350 -22.64 13.11 -30.21
N ARG A 351 -22.06 14.08 -29.48
CA ARG A 351 -22.05 14.08 -28.01
C ARG A 351 -23.45 14.28 -27.41
N HIS A 352 -24.27 15.16 -27.99
CA HIS A 352 -25.64 15.34 -27.53
C HIS A 352 -26.49 14.08 -27.77
N LEU A 353 -26.30 13.45 -28.93
CA LEU A 353 -26.96 12.19 -29.27
C LEU A 353 -26.54 11.06 -28.31
N GLN A 354 -25.26 10.99 -27.93
CA GLN A 354 -24.76 10.04 -26.93
C GLN A 354 -25.43 10.23 -25.55
N ILE A 355 -25.64 11.49 -25.13
CA ILE A 355 -26.35 11.85 -23.88
C ILE A 355 -27.85 11.50 -23.98
N TRP A 356 -28.49 11.73 -25.13
CA TRP A 356 -29.91 11.42 -25.36
C TRP A 356 -30.15 9.91 -25.37
N TYR A 357 -29.34 9.13 -26.10
CA TYR A 357 -29.40 7.66 -26.07
C TYR A 357 -29.18 7.13 -24.64
N GLN A 358 -28.29 7.75 -23.85
CA GLN A 358 -28.09 7.37 -22.44
C GLN A 358 -29.40 7.45 -21.63
N GLN A 359 -30.26 8.44 -21.90
CA GLN A 359 -31.51 8.66 -21.16
C GLN A 359 -32.62 7.71 -21.61
N GLN A 360 -32.71 7.42 -22.92
CA GLN A 360 -33.63 6.42 -23.46
C GLN A 360 -33.29 5.00 -22.91
N LEU A 361 -32.02 4.76 -22.54
CA LEU A 361 -31.52 3.51 -21.96
C LEU A 361 -31.33 3.59 -20.43
N SER A 362 -32.32 4.20 -19.75
CA SER A 362 -32.44 4.28 -18.29
C SER A 362 -31.27 4.94 -17.54
N GLY A 363 -30.39 5.66 -18.24
CA GLY A 363 -29.22 6.34 -17.67
C GLY A 363 -27.93 5.50 -17.64
N PHE A 364 -27.95 4.22 -18.05
CA PHE A 364 -26.84 3.29 -17.77
C PHE A 364 -26.03 2.83 -18.99
N GLN A 365 -26.56 2.95 -20.22
CA GLN A 365 -25.89 2.49 -21.44
C GLN A 365 -25.89 3.58 -22.51
N THR A 366 -24.80 3.70 -23.29
CA THR A 366 -24.79 4.49 -24.53
C THR A 366 -23.70 4.01 -25.48
N PHE A 367 -23.73 4.45 -26.74
CA PHE A 367 -22.73 4.08 -27.73
C PHE A 367 -21.38 4.76 -27.48
N SER A 368 -20.28 4.12 -27.89
CA SER A 368 -18.95 4.74 -27.80
C SER A 368 -18.59 5.55 -29.05
N ILE A 369 -17.71 6.55 -28.89
CA ILE A 369 -17.22 7.42 -29.97
C ILE A 369 -15.69 7.37 -29.96
N SER A 370 -15.09 7.43 -31.15
CA SER A 370 -13.64 7.52 -31.32
C SER A 370 -13.06 8.86 -30.81
N TYR A 371 -11.75 8.90 -30.60
CA TYR A 371 -11.00 10.16 -30.48
C TYR A 371 -9.96 10.26 -31.62
N PRO A 372 -9.78 11.41 -32.28
CA PRO A 372 -10.59 12.63 -32.16
C PRO A 372 -12.06 12.36 -32.54
N VAL A 373 -12.98 13.13 -31.96
CA VAL A 373 -14.43 12.91 -32.15
C VAL A 373 -14.88 13.26 -33.58
N VAL A 374 -14.16 14.16 -34.25
CA VAL A 374 -14.32 14.44 -35.68
C VAL A 374 -12.94 14.36 -36.33
N GLU A 375 -12.78 13.41 -37.24
CA GLU A 375 -11.59 13.20 -38.05
C GLU A 375 -11.74 14.00 -39.36
N VAL A 376 -10.90 15.03 -39.57
CA VAL A 376 -11.03 15.92 -40.72
C VAL A 376 -10.09 15.47 -41.84
N ILE A 377 -10.65 15.10 -43.00
CA ILE A 377 -9.89 14.59 -44.14
C ILE A 377 -10.17 15.42 -45.38
N LYS A 378 -9.11 15.84 -46.07
CA LYS A 378 -9.16 16.52 -47.36
C LYS A 378 -9.26 15.47 -48.46
N THR A 379 -10.32 15.47 -49.26
CA THR A 379 -10.53 14.47 -50.32
C THR A 379 -9.84 14.86 -51.63
N ALA A 380 -9.77 13.93 -52.59
CA ALA A 380 -9.13 14.17 -53.88
C ALA A 380 -10.04 14.93 -54.87
N HIS A 381 -11.36 14.86 -54.68
CA HIS A 381 -12.35 15.32 -55.65
C HIS A 381 -13.03 16.65 -55.25
N PRO A 382 -13.39 17.52 -56.22
CA PRO A 382 -14.16 18.74 -55.94
C PRO A 382 -15.63 18.43 -55.60
N ALA A 383 -16.31 19.35 -54.90
CA ALA A 383 -17.64 19.12 -54.35
C ALA A 383 -18.71 18.73 -55.39
N SER A 384 -18.58 19.18 -56.65
CA SER A 384 -19.49 18.78 -57.73
C SER A 384 -19.35 17.32 -58.16
N TRP A 385 -18.16 16.71 -57.99
CA TRP A 385 -17.84 15.37 -58.48
C TRP A 385 -18.78 14.29 -57.94
N TYR A 386 -19.11 14.35 -56.65
CA TYR A 386 -19.96 13.37 -55.96
C TYR A 386 -21.34 13.24 -56.62
N ALA A 387 -21.98 14.36 -56.97
CA ALA A 387 -23.31 14.38 -57.60
C ALA A 387 -23.28 14.15 -59.12
N THR A 388 -22.12 14.31 -59.78
CA THR A 388 -22.01 14.29 -61.26
C THR A 388 -21.32 13.06 -61.84
N THR A 389 -20.59 12.29 -61.03
CA THR A 389 -19.83 11.13 -61.50
C THR A 389 -20.67 9.85 -61.45
N PRO A 390 -20.87 9.15 -62.58
CA PRO A 390 -21.67 7.93 -62.60
C PRO A 390 -21.08 6.77 -61.79
N ILE A 391 -21.89 6.17 -60.92
CA ILE A 391 -21.56 4.94 -60.19
C ILE A 391 -22.81 4.10 -59.93
N GLY A 392 -22.78 2.83 -60.34
CA GLY A 392 -23.98 1.96 -60.31
C GLY A 392 -25.10 2.41 -61.26
N ASP A 393 -26.23 1.73 -61.17
CA ASP A 393 -27.26 1.74 -62.23
C ASP A 393 -28.26 2.93 -62.17
N SER A 394 -28.18 3.80 -61.15
CA SER A 394 -29.14 4.91 -60.97
C SER A 394 -28.49 6.18 -60.44
N GLN A 395 -28.77 7.30 -61.13
CA GLN A 395 -28.32 8.64 -60.77
C GLN A 395 -28.78 9.10 -59.38
N GLN A 396 -29.86 8.50 -58.84
CA GLN A 396 -30.32 8.81 -57.49
C GLN A 396 -29.30 8.43 -56.41
N TRP A 397 -28.43 7.44 -56.68
CA TRP A 397 -27.47 6.92 -55.70
C TRP A 397 -26.02 7.38 -55.90
N TRP A 398 -25.72 8.13 -56.98
CA TRP A 398 -24.35 8.51 -57.32
C TRP A 398 -23.64 9.26 -56.18
N PHE A 399 -24.30 10.27 -55.61
CA PHE A 399 -23.74 11.06 -54.50
C PHE A 399 -23.38 10.18 -53.28
N TRP A 400 -24.33 9.34 -52.86
CA TRP A 400 -24.20 8.49 -51.68
C TRP A 400 -23.10 7.45 -51.84
N TYR A 401 -23.04 6.75 -52.98
CA TYR A 401 -21.97 5.79 -53.25
C TYR A 401 -20.60 6.45 -53.46
N ASN A 402 -20.52 7.59 -54.16
CA ASN A 402 -19.26 8.31 -54.35
C ASN A 402 -18.68 8.78 -53.01
N ALA A 403 -19.51 9.37 -52.14
CA ALA A 403 -19.09 9.86 -50.83
C ALA A 403 -18.74 8.71 -49.86
N ALA A 404 -19.54 7.64 -49.81
CA ALA A 404 -19.24 6.47 -48.99
C ALA A 404 -17.94 5.79 -49.42
N ASN A 405 -17.76 5.56 -50.73
CA ASN A 405 -16.62 4.82 -51.25
C ASN A 405 -15.30 5.59 -51.08
N GLU A 406 -15.28 6.91 -51.32
CA GLU A 406 -14.08 7.71 -51.04
C GLU A 406 -13.82 7.85 -49.52
N GLY A 407 -14.88 8.03 -48.71
CA GLY A 407 -14.76 8.07 -47.25
C GLY A 407 -14.12 6.81 -46.67
N MET A 408 -14.60 5.63 -47.09
CA MET A 408 -14.04 4.33 -46.71
C MET A 408 -12.61 4.16 -47.22
N ALA A 409 -12.32 4.50 -48.48
CA ALA A 409 -10.98 4.39 -49.07
C ALA A 409 -9.94 5.31 -48.39
N LEU A 410 -10.37 6.41 -47.78
CA LEU A 410 -9.51 7.34 -47.02
C LEU A 410 -9.28 6.93 -45.55
N THR A 411 -9.93 5.86 -45.07
CA THR A 411 -10.00 5.54 -43.62
C THR A 411 -9.83 4.07 -43.25
N ASP A 412 -9.66 3.19 -44.24
CA ASP A 412 -9.79 1.72 -44.14
C ASP A 412 -11.20 1.25 -43.69
N GLY A 413 -12.21 2.05 -44.03
CA GLY A 413 -13.62 1.76 -43.75
C GLY A 413 -14.22 0.67 -44.65
N ARG A 414 -15.36 0.13 -44.21
CA ARG A 414 -16.13 -0.90 -44.93
C ARG A 414 -17.60 -0.88 -44.51
N TYR A 415 -18.48 -1.33 -45.40
CA TYR A 415 -19.82 -1.79 -45.00
C TYR A 415 -19.72 -3.00 -44.06
N ASP A 416 -20.73 -3.18 -43.22
CA ASP A 416 -20.86 -4.27 -42.24
C ASP A 416 -19.60 -4.49 -41.37
N ASP A 417 -18.92 -3.39 -41.00
CA ASP A 417 -17.77 -3.43 -40.11
C ASP A 417 -18.21 -3.92 -38.71
N PRO A 418 -17.65 -5.03 -38.18
CA PRO A 418 -18.01 -5.55 -36.87
C PRO A 418 -17.56 -4.66 -35.71
N GLU A 419 -16.68 -3.67 -35.94
CA GLU A 419 -16.07 -2.83 -34.90
C GLU A 419 -16.30 -1.33 -35.06
N THR A 420 -16.77 -0.86 -36.22
CA THR A 420 -16.94 0.58 -36.47
C THR A 420 -18.27 0.92 -37.13
N VAL A 421 -19.04 1.81 -36.51
CA VAL A 421 -20.05 2.60 -37.23
C VAL A 421 -19.34 3.82 -37.82
N TRP A 422 -19.34 3.90 -39.14
CA TRP A 422 -18.67 4.95 -39.91
C TRP A 422 -19.66 6.05 -40.27
N VAL A 423 -19.31 7.31 -40.01
CA VAL A 423 -20.20 8.46 -40.29
C VAL A 423 -19.45 9.52 -41.07
N TYR A 424 -19.72 9.57 -42.38
CA TYR A 424 -19.08 10.49 -43.31
C TYR A 424 -19.95 11.74 -43.54
N TYR A 425 -19.59 12.84 -42.90
CA TYR A 425 -20.08 14.16 -43.28
C TYR A 425 -19.27 14.70 -44.46
N ILE A 426 -19.90 14.96 -45.61
CA ILE A 426 -19.23 15.45 -46.83
C ILE A 426 -19.66 16.90 -47.14
N ASP A 427 -18.71 17.82 -47.33
CA ASP A 427 -18.99 19.25 -47.66
C ASP A 427 -19.35 19.48 -49.15
N ALA A 428 -20.21 18.61 -49.67
CA ALA A 428 -20.74 18.60 -51.01
C ALA A 428 -22.26 18.44 -50.97
N ASP A 429 -22.96 19.03 -51.93
CA ASP A 429 -24.42 18.92 -52.02
C ASP A 429 -24.81 17.86 -53.07
N PRO A 430 -25.80 16.99 -52.79
CA PRO A 430 -26.36 16.05 -53.76
C PRO A 430 -27.20 16.76 -54.84
N ALA A 431 -27.77 15.99 -55.75
CA ALA A 431 -28.67 16.51 -56.78
C ALA A 431 -29.98 17.07 -56.18
N GLU A 432 -30.61 18.01 -56.89
CA GLU A 432 -31.89 18.61 -56.48
C GLU A 432 -32.96 17.53 -56.23
N GLY A 433 -33.69 17.65 -55.12
CA GLY A 433 -34.63 16.65 -54.62
C GLY A 433 -34.06 15.72 -53.53
N GLN A 434 -32.76 15.73 -53.28
CA GLN A 434 -32.10 14.87 -52.29
C GLN A 434 -31.66 15.70 -51.06
N GLY A 435 -32.22 15.42 -49.87
CA GLY A 435 -32.07 16.30 -48.69
C GLY A 435 -32.05 15.63 -47.32
N GLY A 436 -31.84 14.31 -47.27
CA GLY A 436 -31.65 13.54 -46.02
C GLY A 436 -30.19 13.10 -45.85
N GLY A 437 -29.95 12.16 -44.93
CA GLY A 437 -28.76 11.31 -44.95
C GLY A 437 -29.00 10.04 -45.76
N ALA A 438 -28.05 9.10 -45.66
CA ALA A 438 -28.26 7.72 -46.05
C ALA A 438 -27.41 6.78 -45.20
N ALA A 439 -28.01 5.71 -44.67
CA ALA A 439 -27.34 4.62 -43.99
C ALA A 439 -27.42 3.30 -44.77
N ALA A 440 -26.31 2.56 -44.83
CA ALA A 440 -26.23 1.22 -45.40
C ALA A 440 -25.17 0.39 -44.64
N GLY A 441 -25.55 -0.79 -44.13
CA GLY A 441 -24.70 -1.54 -43.21
C GLY A 441 -24.28 -0.68 -42.01
N SER A 442 -23.02 -0.77 -41.57
CA SER A 442 -22.48 0.12 -40.52
C SER A 442 -21.99 1.49 -41.03
N VAL A 443 -22.37 1.92 -42.24
CA VAL A 443 -21.92 3.18 -42.86
C VAL A 443 -23.07 4.18 -43.00
N VAL A 444 -22.82 5.42 -42.57
CA VAL A 444 -23.69 6.59 -42.71
C VAL A 444 -22.99 7.64 -43.56
N VAL A 445 -23.74 8.28 -44.47
CA VAL A 445 -23.31 9.47 -45.20
C VAL A 445 -24.29 10.61 -44.93
N LEU A 446 -23.76 11.79 -44.62
CA LEU A 446 -24.50 13.02 -44.33
C LEU A 446 -23.98 14.16 -45.22
N SER A 447 -24.90 14.91 -45.81
CA SER A 447 -24.63 15.82 -46.93
C SER A 447 -24.10 17.18 -46.49
N GLY A 448 -23.71 18.02 -47.45
CA GLY A 448 -23.38 19.43 -47.23
C GLY A 448 -24.53 20.21 -46.58
N TYR A 449 -25.78 19.80 -46.80
CA TYR A 449 -26.94 20.35 -46.09
C TYR A 449 -26.89 20.04 -44.59
N ASP A 450 -26.45 18.84 -44.20
CA ASP A 450 -26.33 18.42 -42.80
C ASP A 450 -25.06 18.99 -42.15
N VAL A 451 -23.95 19.11 -42.89
CA VAL A 451 -22.72 19.84 -42.49
C VAL A 451 -23.06 21.28 -42.09
N ARG A 452 -23.84 21.98 -42.93
CA ARG A 452 -24.31 23.34 -42.65
C ARG A 452 -25.37 23.34 -41.55
N GLY A 453 -26.26 22.35 -41.54
CA GLY A 453 -27.33 22.19 -40.55
C GLY A 453 -26.82 22.09 -39.12
N VAL A 454 -25.90 21.18 -38.82
CA VAL A 454 -25.32 21.03 -37.47
C VAL A 454 -24.45 22.22 -37.03
N SER A 455 -24.11 23.13 -37.95
CA SER A 455 -23.36 24.37 -37.68
C SER A 455 -24.22 25.65 -37.71
N GLY A 456 -25.55 25.53 -37.77
CA GLY A 456 -26.49 26.67 -37.76
C GLY A 456 -26.59 27.44 -39.09
N GLY A 457 -25.98 26.92 -40.15
CA GLY A 457 -26.13 27.41 -41.51
C GLY A 457 -27.44 26.97 -42.17
N ARG A 458 -27.60 27.31 -43.45
CA ARG A 458 -28.70 26.84 -44.28
C ARG A 458 -28.44 25.41 -44.75
N GLY A 459 -29.20 24.45 -44.22
CA GLY A 459 -29.33 23.11 -44.79
C GLY A 459 -30.39 23.06 -45.90
N TYR A 460 -31.17 21.98 -45.98
CA TYR A 460 -31.98 21.66 -47.16
C TYR A 460 -33.27 22.48 -47.26
N TYR A 461 -34.08 22.53 -46.21
CA TYR A 461 -35.27 23.37 -46.15
C TYR A 461 -35.00 24.70 -45.42
N GLU A 462 -35.76 25.75 -45.73
CA GLU A 462 -35.61 27.02 -45.03
C GLU A 462 -36.17 26.96 -43.59
N ASN A 463 -35.46 27.55 -42.64
CA ASN A 463 -35.83 27.67 -41.22
C ASN A 463 -35.81 26.35 -40.42
N GLU A 464 -35.16 25.29 -40.91
CA GLU A 464 -34.85 24.11 -40.08
C GLU A 464 -34.00 24.51 -38.86
N SER A 465 -34.22 23.81 -37.73
CA SER A 465 -33.45 23.96 -36.49
C SER A 465 -32.18 23.10 -36.52
N ILE A 466 -31.19 23.44 -35.69
CA ILE A 466 -30.04 22.54 -35.44
C ILE A 466 -30.54 21.17 -34.92
N GLY A 467 -31.58 21.16 -34.08
CA GLY A 467 -32.25 19.95 -33.59
C GLY A 467 -32.56 18.91 -34.68
N ARG A 468 -33.17 19.32 -35.81
CA ARG A 468 -33.47 18.42 -36.95
C ARG A 468 -32.24 17.66 -37.42
N TYR A 469 -31.09 18.31 -37.54
CA TYR A 469 -29.87 17.68 -38.09
C TYR A 469 -29.16 16.79 -37.06
N VAL A 470 -29.28 17.10 -35.77
CA VAL A 470 -28.85 16.18 -34.68
C VAL A 470 -29.76 14.95 -34.62
N GLY A 471 -31.07 15.13 -34.83
CA GLY A 471 -32.03 14.04 -34.96
C GLY A 471 -31.77 13.18 -36.19
N GLY A 472 -31.53 13.79 -37.35
CA GLY A 472 -31.18 13.10 -38.59
C GLY A 472 -29.92 12.25 -38.45
N LEU A 473 -28.85 12.80 -37.87
CA LEU A 473 -27.67 12.03 -37.44
C LEU A 473 -28.07 10.82 -36.57
N GLY A 474 -29.01 11.00 -35.64
CA GLY A 474 -29.54 9.94 -34.79
C GLY A 474 -30.31 8.85 -35.52
N HIS A 475 -31.10 9.23 -36.54
CA HIS A 475 -31.85 8.30 -37.39
C HIS A 475 -30.91 7.41 -38.21
N GLU A 476 -29.97 8.02 -38.95
CA GLU A 476 -29.00 7.27 -39.76
C GLU A 476 -28.07 6.38 -38.91
N ILE A 477 -27.59 6.89 -37.77
CA ILE A 477 -26.80 6.09 -36.82
C ILE A 477 -27.64 4.96 -36.21
N GLY A 478 -28.94 5.17 -35.98
CA GLY A 478 -29.87 4.12 -35.58
C GLY A 478 -29.91 2.97 -36.59
N HIS A 479 -30.02 3.27 -37.88
CA HIS A 479 -29.91 2.28 -38.95
C HIS A 479 -28.55 1.56 -38.93
N ALA A 480 -27.44 2.28 -38.75
CA ALA A 480 -26.11 1.68 -38.64
C ALA A 480 -25.89 0.84 -37.36
N PHE A 481 -26.72 1.03 -36.32
CA PHE A 481 -26.82 0.13 -35.16
C PHE A 481 -27.80 -1.05 -35.37
N GLY A 482 -28.39 -1.20 -36.57
CA GLY A 482 -29.30 -2.27 -36.92
C GLY A 482 -30.77 -2.01 -36.55
N LEU A 483 -31.18 -0.76 -36.36
CA LEU A 483 -32.59 -0.41 -36.15
C LEU A 483 -33.33 -0.26 -37.49
N PRO A 484 -34.44 -0.96 -37.74
CA PRO A 484 -35.30 -0.71 -38.89
C PRO A 484 -36.26 0.46 -38.64
N HIS A 485 -36.96 0.92 -39.67
CA HIS A 485 -38.19 1.67 -39.48
C HIS A 485 -39.24 0.85 -38.69
N PRO A 486 -40.12 1.48 -37.89
CA PRO A 486 -41.23 0.79 -37.24
C PRO A 486 -42.09 -0.01 -38.23
N ALA A 487 -42.40 -1.25 -37.85
CA ALA A 487 -42.95 -2.25 -38.77
C ALA A 487 -44.27 -1.80 -39.43
N GLY A 488 -44.25 -1.76 -40.77
CA GLY A 488 -45.41 -1.39 -41.60
C GLY A 488 -45.51 0.09 -41.97
N CYS A 489 -44.70 0.99 -41.39
CA CYS A 489 -44.87 2.44 -41.60
C CYS A 489 -44.52 2.94 -43.01
N GLU A 490 -43.76 2.16 -43.78
CA GLU A 490 -43.52 2.40 -45.21
C GLU A 490 -44.77 2.13 -46.08
N SER A 491 -45.81 1.48 -45.53
CA SER A 491 -47.08 1.25 -46.22
C SER A 491 -48.07 2.40 -45.99
N PRO A 492 -48.59 3.05 -47.05
CA PRO A 492 -49.56 4.14 -46.91
C PRO A 492 -50.79 3.75 -46.08
N GLY A 493 -51.16 4.61 -45.13
CA GLY A 493 -52.36 4.44 -44.30
C GLY A 493 -52.19 3.56 -43.05
N VAL A 494 -51.01 2.99 -42.79
CA VAL A 494 -50.71 2.34 -41.50
C VAL A 494 -50.57 3.40 -40.39
N PRO A 495 -51.28 3.28 -39.25
CA PRO A 495 -51.10 4.20 -38.12
C PRO A 495 -49.71 4.01 -37.49
N CYS A 496 -48.94 5.09 -37.43
CA CYS A 496 -47.53 5.04 -37.03
C CYS A 496 -47.17 6.10 -36.00
N ASP A 497 -46.16 5.80 -35.18
CA ASP A 497 -45.64 6.77 -34.23
C ASP A 497 -44.69 7.76 -34.93
N HIS A 498 -45.25 8.90 -35.32
CA HIS A 498 -44.53 10.01 -35.93
C HIS A 498 -43.58 10.74 -34.96
N THR A 499 -43.54 10.36 -33.68
CA THR A 499 -42.60 10.90 -32.67
C THR A 499 -41.44 9.95 -32.35
N ALA A 500 -41.40 8.75 -32.94
CA ALA A 500 -40.27 7.84 -32.82
C ALA A 500 -39.07 8.32 -33.68
N LEU A 501 -37.85 8.22 -33.14
CA LEU A 501 -36.62 8.65 -33.82
C LEU A 501 -36.42 7.91 -35.14
N MET A 502 -36.65 6.58 -35.13
CA MET A 502 -36.56 5.71 -36.30
C MET A 502 -37.73 5.86 -37.27
N TRP A 503 -38.47 6.97 -37.24
CA TRP A 503 -39.48 7.27 -38.25
C TRP A 503 -39.43 8.74 -38.67
N THR A 504 -40.25 9.60 -38.06
CA THR A 504 -40.30 11.05 -38.38
C THR A 504 -40.01 11.96 -37.18
N GLY A 505 -39.81 11.38 -35.99
CA GLY A 505 -39.45 12.11 -34.76
C GLY A 505 -38.04 12.71 -34.79
N TYR A 506 -37.18 12.31 -35.73
CA TYR A 506 -35.89 12.97 -35.96
C TYR A 506 -36.04 14.47 -36.29
N ILE A 507 -37.18 14.87 -36.86
CA ILE A 507 -37.49 16.27 -37.20
C ILE A 507 -37.76 17.10 -35.93
N THR A 508 -38.32 16.47 -34.88
CA THR A 508 -38.67 17.12 -33.60
C THR A 508 -37.60 16.97 -32.52
N TYR A 509 -36.45 16.37 -32.85
CA TYR A 509 -35.36 16.14 -31.89
C TYR A 509 -34.93 17.43 -31.15
N PRO A 510 -34.77 17.41 -29.81
CA PRO A 510 -34.70 16.24 -28.93
C PRO A 510 -36.05 15.67 -28.45
N ASP A 511 -37.17 16.30 -28.78
CA ASP A 511 -38.53 15.87 -28.41
C ASP A 511 -39.00 14.69 -29.28
N THR A 512 -38.35 13.55 -29.04
CA THR A 512 -38.54 12.26 -29.73
C THR A 512 -38.11 11.12 -28.78
N HIS A 513 -38.37 9.87 -29.16
CA HIS A 513 -38.07 8.70 -28.34
C HIS A 513 -37.59 7.49 -29.15
N LEU A 514 -36.96 6.53 -28.48
CA LEU A 514 -36.75 5.17 -29.01
C LEU A 514 -37.96 4.30 -28.64
N THR A 515 -38.47 3.50 -29.59
CA THR A 515 -39.55 2.56 -29.29
C THR A 515 -39.04 1.41 -28.39
N PHE A 516 -39.96 0.65 -27.80
CA PHE A 516 -39.62 -0.55 -27.03
C PHE A 516 -38.73 -1.54 -27.80
N TRP A 517 -38.93 -1.66 -29.11
CA TRP A 517 -38.12 -2.56 -29.95
C TRP A 517 -36.73 -1.99 -30.22
N ASP A 518 -36.62 -0.67 -30.42
CA ASP A 518 -35.35 0.02 -30.60
C ASP A 518 -34.46 -0.13 -29.35
N ILE A 519 -35.03 0.20 -28.18
CA ILE A 519 -34.39 0.02 -26.85
C ILE A 519 -33.90 -1.43 -26.70
N ARG A 520 -34.77 -2.41 -26.98
CA ARG A 520 -34.45 -3.83 -26.86
C ARG A 520 -33.31 -4.29 -27.78
N ASN A 521 -33.14 -3.64 -28.93
CA ASN A 521 -32.07 -3.92 -29.88
C ASN A 521 -30.76 -3.23 -29.47
N VAL A 522 -30.76 -1.91 -29.21
CA VAL A 522 -29.51 -1.20 -28.86
C VAL A 522 -28.95 -1.62 -27.50
N SER A 523 -29.77 -1.96 -26.50
CA SER A 523 -29.30 -2.52 -25.22
C SER A 523 -28.61 -3.90 -25.35
N ARG A 524 -28.62 -4.50 -26.55
CA ARG A 524 -27.93 -5.75 -26.89
C ARG A 524 -26.83 -5.55 -27.95
N SER A 525 -26.71 -4.35 -28.50
CA SER A 525 -25.73 -4.03 -29.54
C SER A 525 -24.33 -3.92 -28.91
N PRO A 526 -23.28 -4.52 -29.53
CA PRO A 526 -21.92 -4.47 -28.98
C PRO A 526 -21.32 -3.06 -28.96
N TYR A 527 -21.92 -2.12 -29.70
CA TYR A 527 -21.58 -0.70 -29.71
C TYR A 527 -21.96 0.04 -28.42
N PHE A 528 -22.91 -0.50 -27.64
CA PHE A 528 -23.46 0.15 -26.44
C PHE A 528 -22.83 -0.41 -25.17
N TYR A 529 -22.18 0.47 -24.40
CA TYR A 529 -21.43 0.11 -23.20
C TYR A 529 -22.14 0.56 -21.93
N LEU A 530 -22.07 -0.27 -20.89
CA LEU A 530 -22.44 0.14 -19.53
C LEU A 530 -21.45 1.21 -19.05
N LEU A 531 -21.98 2.37 -18.65
CA LEU A 531 -21.19 3.49 -18.15
C LEU A 531 -21.00 3.40 -16.62
N THR A 532 -19.78 3.74 -16.18
CA THR A 532 -19.43 3.86 -14.75
C THR A 532 -19.82 5.22 -14.14
N ARG A 533 -20.14 6.22 -14.98
CA ARG A 533 -20.71 7.52 -14.60
C ARG A 533 -21.47 8.14 -15.77
N THR A 534 -22.47 8.97 -15.47
CA THR A 534 -23.21 9.78 -16.45
C THR A 534 -22.27 10.68 -17.25
N VAL A 535 -22.50 10.81 -18.57
CA VAL A 535 -21.86 11.87 -19.36
C VAL A 535 -22.41 13.22 -18.86
N SER A 536 -21.55 14.12 -18.36
CA SER A 536 -22.04 15.34 -17.69
C SER A 536 -22.68 16.32 -18.69
N PRO A 537 -23.91 16.80 -18.42
CA PRO A 537 -24.55 17.88 -19.20
C PRO A 537 -23.81 19.23 -19.12
N GLU A 538 -22.92 19.43 -18.16
CA GLU A 538 -22.25 20.72 -17.89
C GLU A 538 -21.39 21.24 -19.07
N ASN A 539 -21.08 20.39 -20.06
CA ASN A 539 -20.34 20.75 -21.26
C ASN A 539 -21.24 21.21 -22.43
N PHE A 540 -22.55 21.40 -22.22
CA PHE A 540 -23.50 21.62 -23.30
C PHE A 540 -24.49 22.76 -23.02
N ASP A 541 -24.40 23.84 -23.81
CA ASP A 541 -25.47 24.85 -23.88
C ASP A 541 -26.55 24.36 -24.86
N CYS A 542 -27.77 24.16 -24.34
CA CYS A 542 -28.90 23.65 -25.10
C CYS A 542 -29.65 24.72 -25.90
N THR A 543 -29.38 26.01 -25.66
CA THR A 543 -29.95 27.08 -26.48
C THR A 543 -29.48 26.98 -27.93
N ASP A 544 -28.29 26.43 -28.15
CA ASP A 544 -27.71 26.12 -29.46
C ASP A 544 -28.55 25.12 -30.30
N LEU A 545 -29.40 24.27 -29.71
CA LEU A 545 -30.25 23.35 -30.50
C LEU A 545 -31.46 24.05 -31.15
N ASN A 546 -31.91 25.14 -30.53
CA ASN A 546 -33.11 25.89 -30.93
C ASN A 546 -32.79 27.11 -31.82
N ALA A 547 -31.51 27.36 -32.12
CA ALA A 547 -31.14 28.33 -33.13
C ALA A 547 -31.62 27.86 -34.53
N SER A 548 -32.21 28.79 -35.28
CA SER A 548 -32.78 28.55 -36.62
C SER A 548 -31.95 29.26 -37.70
N SER A 549 -31.90 28.65 -38.88
CA SER A 549 -31.06 29.11 -39.98
C SER A 549 -31.46 30.49 -40.54
N PRO A 550 -30.51 31.34 -41.01
CA PRO A 550 -30.83 32.69 -41.48
C PRO A 550 -31.77 32.77 -42.70
N LYS A 551 -32.72 33.71 -42.63
CA LYS A 551 -33.70 33.97 -43.71
C LYS A 551 -33.06 34.74 -44.89
N GLY A 552 -33.25 34.22 -46.11
CA GLY A 552 -32.78 34.82 -47.36
C GLY A 552 -33.69 34.42 -48.52
N ARG A 553 -34.13 35.38 -49.35
CA ARG A 553 -35.23 35.19 -50.30
C ARG A 553 -34.88 34.34 -51.53
N VAL A 554 -35.51 33.17 -51.68
CA VAL A 554 -36.05 32.68 -52.97
C VAL A 554 -37.39 31.99 -52.69
N ALA A 555 -38.40 32.16 -53.56
CA ALA A 555 -39.72 31.57 -53.35
C ALA A 555 -39.93 30.33 -54.23
N ALA A 556 -40.13 29.17 -53.60
CA ALA A 556 -40.69 27.97 -54.23
C ALA A 556 -42.14 27.77 -53.76
N LYS A 557 -43.07 27.46 -54.68
CA LYS A 557 -44.47 27.20 -54.37
C LYS A 557 -44.72 25.69 -54.28
N GLY A 558 -45.45 25.25 -53.25
CA GLY A 558 -46.13 23.94 -53.29
C GLY A 558 -45.74 22.93 -52.20
N ALA A 559 -45.84 23.31 -50.93
CA ALA A 559 -45.92 22.36 -49.81
C ALA A 559 -47.08 22.76 -48.87
N PRO A 560 -47.78 21.81 -48.24
CA PRO A 560 -48.89 22.12 -47.33
C PRO A 560 -48.36 22.74 -46.02
N ASN A 561 -48.95 23.86 -45.59
CA ASN A 561 -48.61 24.50 -44.33
C ASN A 561 -49.03 23.64 -43.11
N LEU A 562 -48.06 23.09 -42.39
CA LEU A 562 -48.24 22.69 -41.00
C LEU A 562 -47.73 23.82 -40.09
N SER A 563 -48.65 24.68 -39.65
CA SER A 563 -48.34 25.81 -38.77
C SER A 563 -48.18 25.37 -37.32
N VAL A 564 -46.95 25.40 -36.80
CA VAL A 564 -46.66 25.23 -35.37
C VAL A 564 -46.63 26.61 -34.71
N SER A 565 -47.44 26.82 -33.66
CA SER A 565 -47.50 28.09 -32.93
C SER A 565 -46.33 28.26 -31.95
N PRO A 566 -45.74 29.46 -31.83
CA PRO A 566 -44.62 29.70 -30.92
C PRO A 566 -45.09 29.84 -29.47
N ALA A 567 -44.88 28.80 -28.65
CA ALA A 567 -44.98 28.92 -27.20
C ALA A 567 -43.70 29.58 -26.65
N SER A 568 -43.81 30.78 -26.07
CA SER A 568 -42.68 31.46 -25.44
C SER A 568 -43.03 31.99 -24.05
N LYS A 569 -42.13 31.73 -23.09
CA LYS A 569 -41.91 32.53 -21.87
C LYS A 569 -40.58 32.14 -21.24
N ALA A 570 -39.70 33.12 -21.06
CA ALA A 570 -38.44 32.93 -20.33
C ALA A 570 -38.69 32.94 -18.81
N GLY A 571 -37.83 32.27 -18.04
CA GLY A 571 -37.93 32.30 -16.57
C GLY A 571 -37.37 31.09 -15.80
N SER A 572 -36.75 30.11 -16.45
CA SER A 572 -36.03 29.01 -15.79
C SER A 572 -35.01 28.40 -16.74
N LEU A 573 -33.93 27.83 -16.20
CA LEU A 573 -33.09 26.87 -16.94
C LEU A 573 -33.80 25.51 -16.93
N THR A 574 -34.75 25.34 -17.84
CA THR A 574 -35.43 24.05 -18.05
C THR A 574 -34.39 23.02 -18.51
N PRO A 575 -34.29 21.84 -17.85
CA PRO A 575 -33.40 20.79 -18.32
C PRO A 575 -33.81 20.34 -19.72
N CYS A 576 -32.83 20.13 -20.59
CA CYS A 576 -32.99 19.93 -22.03
C CYS A 576 -33.48 18.52 -22.41
N LEU A 577 -34.12 17.86 -21.46
CA LEU A 577 -34.27 16.42 -21.35
C LEU A 577 -35.74 16.14 -21.05
N PRO A 578 -36.41 15.21 -21.76
CA PRO A 578 -37.69 14.71 -21.30
C PRO A 578 -37.53 14.08 -19.91
N ALA A 579 -38.57 14.16 -19.08
CA ALA A 579 -38.56 13.51 -17.77
C ALA A 579 -38.27 12.00 -17.93
N PRO A 580 -37.46 11.37 -17.05
CA PRO A 580 -36.98 10.01 -17.25
C PRO A 580 -38.15 9.04 -17.41
N VAL A 581 -38.19 8.36 -18.56
CA VAL A 581 -39.29 7.46 -18.94
C VAL A 581 -39.20 6.19 -18.10
N ASN A 582 -39.96 6.18 -16.99
CA ASN A 582 -40.04 5.05 -16.08
C ASN A 582 -40.76 3.85 -16.72
N TYR A 583 -40.03 3.10 -17.56
CA TYR A 583 -40.44 1.77 -17.99
C TYR A 583 -40.43 0.80 -16.79
N LEU A 584 -41.57 0.73 -16.11
CA LEU A 584 -41.86 -0.32 -15.14
C LEU A 584 -41.90 -1.68 -15.86
N ILE A 585 -40.75 -2.35 -15.89
CA ILE A 585 -40.66 -3.77 -16.25
C ILE A 585 -41.50 -4.53 -15.23
N LYS A 586 -42.70 -4.94 -15.63
CA LYS A 586 -43.45 -5.98 -14.91
C LYS A 586 -42.77 -7.32 -15.22
N ASN A 587 -42.41 -8.04 -14.16
CA ASN A 587 -41.88 -9.40 -14.22
C ASN A 587 -42.87 -10.38 -14.87
#